data_AF-A0A1V5AEQ7-F1
#
_entry.id   AF-A0A1V5AEQ7-F1
#
_cell.length_a   1.000
_cell.length_b   1.000
_cell.length_c   1.000
_cell.angle_alpha   90.00
_cell.angle_beta   90.00
_cell.angle_gamma   90.00
#
_symmetry.space_group_name_H-M   'P 1'
#
loop_
_entity.id
_entity.type
_entity.pdbx_description
1 polymer ?
#
loop_
_entity_poly.entity_id
_entity_poly.type
_entity_poly.pdbx_seq_one_letter_code
_entity_poly.pdbx_strand_id
1 'polypeptide(L)'
;MIISIPLSSLPLLLAAALIALGFISYVFSARVGVLCIGAGSVIMGAVVLTQLPKGFELQGIVLFGITVVVGLWMMFVAVKNG
;
A
#
# COMPACT_ATOMS: atom_id res chain seq x y z
N MET A 1 -7.37 14.97 -19.76
CA MET A 1 -7.98 14.41 -18.54
C MET A 1 -7.01 14.66 -17.40
N ILE A 2 -7.31 15.59 -16.50
CA ILE A 2 -6.50 15.81 -15.29
C ILE A 2 -6.84 14.67 -14.35
N ILE A 3 -5.89 13.76 -14.14
CA ILE A 3 -5.99 12.68 -13.14
C ILE A 3 -5.72 13.36 -11.79
N SER A 4 -6.71 14.05 -11.25
CA SER A 4 -6.63 14.69 -9.93
C SER A 4 -6.87 13.64 -8.85
N ILE A 5 -6.00 12.63 -8.78
CA ILE A 5 -5.85 11.86 -7.54
C ILE A 5 -5.14 12.83 -6.58
N PRO A 6 -5.72 13.20 -5.44
CA PRO A 6 -5.05 14.05 -4.47
C PRO A 6 -3.85 13.29 -3.88
N LEU A 7 -2.68 13.43 -4.52
CA LEU A 7 -1.40 12.86 -4.05
C LEU A 7 -1.09 13.28 -2.61
N SER A 8 -1.66 14.39 -2.13
CA SER A 8 -1.47 14.94 -0.79
C SER A 8 -2.58 14.59 0.19
N SER A 9 -3.35 13.52 -0.03
CA SER A 9 -4.29 13.06 0.99
C SER A 9 -3.52 12.47 2.19
N LEU A 10 -3.88 12.91 3.40
CA LEU A 10 -3.30 12.42 4.67
C LEU A 10 -3.06 10.89 4.71
N PRO A 11 -4.02 10.03 4.29
CA PRO A 11 -3.80 8.59 4.32
C PRO A 11 -2.78 8.09 3.27
N LEU A 12 -2.66 8.71 2.10
CA LEU A 12 -1.58 8.39 1.15
C LEU A 12 -0.21 8.82 1.69
N LEU A 13 -0.14 9.95 2.38
CA LEU A 13 1.10 10.42 2.99
C LEU A 13 1.56 9.46 4.10
N LEU A 14 0.61 9.00 4.92
CA LEU A 14 0.85 7.98 5.95
C LEU A 14 1.33 6.66 5.31
N ALA A 15 0.68 6.22 4.23
CA ALA A 15 1.09 5.02 3.50
C ALA A 15 2.51 5.15 2.96
N ALA A 16 2.85 6.28 2.33
CA ALA A 16 4.19 6.55 1.83
C ALA A 16 5.24 6.57 2.95
N ALA A 17 4.93 7.20 4.09
CA ALA A 17 5.81 7.20 5.26
C ALA A 17 6.01 5.78 5.83
N LEU A 18 4.97 4.96 5.89
CA LEU A 18 5.06 3.55 6.32
C LEU A 18 5.94 2.73 5.38
N ILE A 19 5.79 2.90 4.07
CA ILE A 19 6.60 2.21 3.07
C ILE A 19 8.07 2.64 3.20
N ALA A 20 8.33 3.94 3.30
CA ALA A 20 9.69 4.47 3.46
C ALA A 20 10.35 3.98 4.76
N LEU A 21 9.65 4.05 5.89
CA LEU A 21 10.11 3.49 7.17
C LEU A 21 10.29 1.98 7.10
N GLY A 22 9.43 1.29 6.36
CA GLY A 22 9.55 -0.14 6.11
C GLY A 22 10.82 -0.50 5.34
N PHE A 23 11.19 0.26 4.31
CA PHE A 23 12.45 0.06 3.60
C PHE A 23 13.68 0.32 4.48
N ILE A 24 13.65 1.37 5.30
CA ILE A 24 14.75 1.69 6.22
C ILE A 24 14.88 0.57 7.28
N SER A 25 13.77 0.17 7.88
CA SER A 25 13.76 -0.86 8.93
C SER A 25 14.06 -2.26 8.40
N TYR A 26 13.82 -2.54 7.11
CA TYR A 26 14.16 -3.81 6.47
C TYR A 26 15.66 -4.16 6.61
N VAL A 27 16.54 -3.15 6.61
CA VAL A 27 17.99 -3.34 6.80
C VAL A 27 18.32 -3.92 8.18
N PHE A 28 17.54 -3.56 9.21
CA PHE A 28 17.77 -4.01 10.59
C PHE A 28 16.95 -5.25 10.92
N SER A 29 15.73 -5.35 10.39
CA SER A 29 14.83 -6.47 10.59
C SER A 29 13.91 -6.61 9.39
N ALA A 30 14.13 -7.69 8.61
CA ALA A 30 13.27 -8.04 7.50
C ALA A 30 11.80 -8.16 7.92
N ARG A 31 11.54 -8.61 9.16
CA ARG A 31 10.20 -8.75 9.73
C ARG A 31 9.46 -7.42 9.81
N VAL A 32 10.05 -6.46 10.53
CA VAL A 32 9.43 -5.15 10.77
C VAL A 32 9.32 -4.37 9.47
N GLY A 33 10.34 -4.45 8.62
CA GLY A 33 10.33 -3.82 7.31
C GLY A 33 9.19 -4.32 6.41
N VAL A 34 9.05 -5.63 6.27
CA VAL A 34 7.99 -6.23 5.44
C VAL A 34 6.59 -5.94 6.01
N LEU A 35 6.42 -5.93 7.33
CA LEU A 35 5.17 -5.52 8.00
C LEU A 35 4.79 -4.07 7.67
N CYS A 36 5.74 -3.14 7.78
CA CYS A 36 5.51 -1.73 7.49
C CYS A 36 5.23 -1.47 6.00
N ILE A 37 5.98 -2.10 5.09
CA ILE A 37 5.76 -2.01 3.64
C ILE A 37 4.38 -2.60 3.27
N GLY A 38 4.03 -3.76 3.84
CA GLY A 38 2.74 -4.41 3.61
C GLY A 38 1.58 -3.55 4.08
N ALA A 39 1.67 -3.00 5.30
CA ALA A 39 0.65 -2.10 5.85
C ALA A 39 0.47 -0.82 5.01
N GLY A 40 1.56 -0.18 4.60
CA GLY A 40 1.49 0.99 3.72
C GLY A 40 0.89 0.66 2.34
N SER A 41 1.22 -0.51 1.79
CA SER A 41 0.68 -0.99 0.50
C SER A 41 -0.84 -1.25 0.57
N VAL A 42 -1.32 -1.81 1.69
CA VAL A 42 -2.77 -2.01 1.93
C VAL A 42 -3.50 -0.66 2.04
N ILE A 43 -2.96 0.28 2.82
CA ILE A 43 -3.58 1.61 3.00
C ILE A 43 -3.64 2.34 1.66
N MET A 44 -2.53 2.37 0.90
CA MET A 44 -2.49 2.98 -0.42
C MET A 44 -3.51 2.35 -1.37
N GLY A 45 -3.51 1.02 -1.49
CA GLY A 45 -4.43 0.31 -2.38
C GLY A 45 -5.90 0.56 -2.01
N ALA A 46 -6.25 0.51 -0.72
CA ALA A 46 -7.60 0.77 -0.24
C ALA A 46 -8.06 2.20 -0.55
N VAL A 47 -7.22 3.21 -0.31
CA VAL A 47 -7.59 4.61 -0.58
C VAL A 47 -7.77 4.83 -2.09
N VAL A 48 -6.88 4.30 -2.92
CA VAL A 48 -6.98 4.47 -4.37
C VAL A 48 -8.25 3.80 -4.91
N LEU A 49 -8.61 2.61 -4.43
CA LEU A 49 -9.86 1.93 -4.81
C LEU A 49 -11.12 2.79 -4.53
N THR A 50 -11.10 3.61 -3.47
CA THR A 50 -12.23 4.50 -3.13
C THR A 50 -12.31 5.78 -3.97
N GLN A 51 -11.25 6.12 -4.71
CA GLN A 51 -11.15 7.37 -5.48
C GLN A 51 -10.89 7.15 -6.97
N LEU A 52 -11.31 5.99 -7.50
CA LEU A 52 -11.10 5.67 -8.92
C LEU A 52 -11.90 6.61 -9.83
N PRO A 53 -11.28 7.21 -10.86
CA PRO A 53 -11.99 7.99 -11.85
C PRO A 53 -12.89 7.10 -12.71
N LYS A 54 -14.11 7.59 -12.98
CA LYS A 54 -15.08 6.91 -13.85
C LYS A 54 -14.46 6.63 -15.22
N GLY A 55 -14.54 5.38 -15.67
CA GLY A 55 -13.93 4.90 -16.92
C GLY A 55 -12.65 4.08 -16.75
N PHE A 56 -12.00 4.11 -15.59
CA PHE A 56 -10.82 3.27 -15.27
C PHE A 56 -11.07 2.28 -14.12
N GLU A 57 -12.32 2.14 -13.68
CA GLU A 57 -12.70 1.36 -12.50
C GLU A 57 -12.21 -0.10 -12.59
N LEU A 58 -12.41 -0.76 -13.72
CA LEU A 58 -12.06 -2.17 -13.89
C LEU A 58 -10.54 -2.40 -13.86
N GLN A 59 -9.76 -1.55 -14.54
CA GLN A 59 -8.31 -1.64 -14.55
C GLN A 59 -7.71 -1.24 -13.19
N GLY A 60 -8.27 -0.22 -12.55
CA GLY A 60 -7.87 0.21 -11.22
C GLY A 60 -8.19 -0.81 -10.13
N ILE A 61 -9.36 -1.44 -10.18
CA ILE A 61 -9.73 -2.50 -9.24
C ILE A 61 -8.76 -3.67 -9.30
N VAL A 62 -8.39 -4.11 -10.51
CA VAL A 62 -7.45 -5.23 -10.66
C VAL A 62 -6.06 -4.85 -10.14
N LEU A 63 -5.50 -3.71 -10.60
CA LEU A 63 -4.16 -3.28 -10.18
C LEU A 63 -4.09 -3.00 -8.67
N PHE A 64 -4.99 -2.16 -8.17
CA PHE A 64 -4.94 -1.73 -6.77
C PHE A 64 -5.46 -2.81 -5.82
N GLY A 65 -6.41 -3.64 -6.26
CA GLY A 65 -6.87 -4.82 -5.52
C GLY A 65 -5.76 -5.85 -5.32
N ILE A 66 -4.95 -6.12 -6.35
CA ILE A 66 -3.78 -7.01 -6.22
C ILE A 66 -2.78 -6.44 -5.22
N THR A 67 -2.50 -5.12 -5.24
CA THR A 67 -1.61 -4.53 -4.23
C THR A 67 -2.12 -4.67 -2.79
N VAL A 68 -3.44 -4.62 -2.56
CA VAL A 68 -4.00 -4.88 -1.22
C VAL A 68 -3.79 -6.34 -0.83
N VAL A 69 -4.07 -7.28 -1.73
CA VAL A 69 -3.89 -8.72 -1.46
C VAL A 69 -2.43 -9.05 -1.17
N VAL A 70 -1.50 -8.53 -1.98
CA VAL A 70 -0.06 -8.71 -1.79
C VAL A 70 0.41 -8.05 -0.50
N GLY A 71 -0.06 -6.85 -0.18
CA GLY A 71 0.27 -6.17 1.07
C GLY A 71 -0.18 -6.96 2.31
N LEU A 72 -1.41 -7.50 2.28
CA LEU A 72 -1.91 -8.40 3.33
C LEU A 72 -1.08 -9.69 3.44
N TRP A 73 -0.69 -10.27 2.30
CA TRP A 73 0.18 -11.45 2.28
C TRP A 73 1.54 -11.17 2.90
N MET A 74 2.17 -10.03 2.56
CA MET A 74 3.44 -9.60 3.15
C MET A 74 3.33 -9.49 4.67
N MET A 75 2.27 -8.87 5.18
CA MET A 75 2.02 -8.78 6.62
C MET A 75 1.84 -10.16 7.25
N PHE A 76 1.07 -11.04 6.62
CA PHE A 76 0.83 -12.41 7.11
C PHE A 76 2.14 -13.22 7.20
N VAL A 77 2.97 -13.19 6.16
CA VAL A 77 4.26 -13.88 6.13
C VAL A 77 5.21 -13.33 7.20
N ALA A 78 5.27 -12.01 7.35
CA ALA A 78 6.11 -11.38 8.38
C ALA A 78 5.65 -11.69 9.82
N VAL A 79 4.36 -11.90 10.05
CA VAL A 79 3.85 -12.36 11.36
C VAL A 79 4.13 -13.84 11.58
N LYS A 80 3.90 -14.69 10.58
CA LYS A 80 3.99 -16.15 10.70
C LYS A 80 5.42 -16.68 10.76
N ASN A 81 6.35 -16.06 10.04
CA ASN A 81 7.73 -16.54 9.90
C ASN A 81 8.72 -15.86 10.85
N GLY A 82 8.27 -15.22 11.92
CA GLY A 82 9.13 -14.56 12.90
C GLY A 82 8.72 -14.82 14.34
#